data_AF-C1CGE0-F1
#
_entry.id   AF-C1CGE0-F1
#
_cell.length_a   1.000
_cell.length_b   1.000
_cell.length_c   1.000
_cell.angle_alpha   90.00
_cell.angle_beta   90.00
_cell.angle_gamma   90.00
#
_symmetry.space_group_name_H-M   'P 1'
#
loop_
_entity.id
_entity.type
_entity.pdbx_description
1 polymer ?
#
loop_
_entity_poly.entity_id
_entity_poly.type
_entity_poly.pdbx_seq_one_letter_code
_entity_poly.pdbx_strand_id
1 'polypeptide(L)' 'MKILNIKLANVEQTDSGFEHWVDVTYNVPILKNEYTVRLLLLFGFEIEDPEVIEYLVNAWKYRELVLHSVRMYDMEREAS' A
#
# COMPACT_ATOMS: atom_id res chain seq x y z
N MET A 1 -5.36 -5.47 10.81
CA MET A 1 -4.36 -4.46 10.38
C MET A 1 -4.95 -3.08 10.61
N LYS A 2 -4.14 -2.11 11.02
CA LYS A 2 -4.55 -0.72 11.14
C LYS A 2 -3.83 0.08 10.05
N ILE A 3 -4.58 0.55 9.05
CA ILE A 3 -4.07 1.52 8.09
C ILE A 3 -4.12 2.88 8.76
N LEU A 4 -3.00 3.60 8.70
CA LEU A 4 -2.79 4.88 9.37
C LEU A 4 -2.88 6.04 8.37
N ASN A 5 -2.40 5.83 7.14
CA ASN A 5 -2.43 6.81 6.08
C ASN A 5 -2.44 6.14 4.71
N ILE A 6 -3.17 6.70 3.76
CA ILE A 6 -3.13 6.36 2.34
C ILE A 6 -2.90 7.67 1.59
N LYS A 7 -1.85 7.72 0.77
CA LYS A 7 -1.51 8.93 0.02
C LYS A 7 -1.17 8.58 -1.42
N LEU A 8 -1.91 9.15 -2.36
CA LEU A 8 -1.53 9.12 -3.77
C LEU A 8 -0.23 9.91 -3.95
N ALA A 9 0.84 9.21 -4.35
CA ALA A 9 2.17 9.76 -4.49
C ALA A 9 2.42 10.29 -5.90
N ASN A 10 1.98 9.53 -6.92
CA ASN A 10 2.05 9.95 -8.32
C ASN A 10 1.00 9.23 -9.17
N VAL A 11 0.65 9.84 -10.31
CA VAL A 11 -0.08 9.19 -11.40
C VAL A 11 0.76 9.35 -12.66
N GLU A 12 1.10 8.24 -13.31
CA GLU A 12 1.89 8.24 -14.55
C GLU A 12 1.12 7.54 -15.67
N GLN A 13 1.00 8.19 -16.82
CA GLN A 13 0.49 7.55 -18.02
C GLN A 13 1.63 6.84 -18.76
N THR A 14 1.47 5.53 -18.95
CA THR A 14 2.41 4.66 -19.67
C THR A 14 1.71 3.96 -20.83
N ASP A 15 2.47 3.23 -21.65
CA ASP A 15 1.91 2.37 -22.72
C ASP A 15 0.98 1.27 -22.17
N SER A 16 1.11 0.91 -20.88
CA SER A 16 0.30 -0.11 -20.21
C SER A 16 -0.96 0.46 -19.53
N GLY A 17 -1.15 1.78 -19.55
CA GLY A 17 -2.24 2.49 -18.87
C GLY A 17 -1.73 3.48 -17.82
N PHE A 18 -2.57 3.76 -16.83
CA PHE A 18 -2.32 4.72 -15.76
C PHE A 18 -1.84 4.01 -14.50
N GLU A 19 -0.62 4.30 -14.11
CA GLU A 19 0.01 3.84 -12.88
C GLU A 19 -0.28 4.82 -11.74
N HIS A 20 -1.11 4.42 -10.78
CA HIS A 20 -1.36 5.18 -9.56
C HIS A 20 -0.49 4.60 -8.45
N TRP A 21 0.57 5.32 -8.11
CA TRP A 21 1.50 4.95 -7.06
C TRP A 21 1.00 5.51 -5.74
N VAL A 22 0.72 4.62 -4.78
CA VAL A 22 0.09 4.97 -3.50
C VAL A 22 1.01 4.56 -2.35
N ASP A 23 1.38 5.53 -1.53
CA ASP A 23 2.09 5.29 -0.28
C ASP A 23 1.07 4.94 0.82
N VAL A 24 1.20 3.77 1.43
CA VAL A 24 0.32 3.27 2.49
C VAL A 24 1.13 3.04 3.74
N THR A 25 0.79 3.79 4.79
CA THR A 25 1.37 3.62 6.13
C THR A 25 0.43 2.77 6.96
N TYR A 26 0.95 1.71 7.56
CA TYR A 26 0.16 0.79 8.37
C TYR A 26 0.94 0.26 9.58
N ASN A 27 0.19 -0.28 10.54
CA ASN A 27 0.71 -1.08 11.64
C ASN A 27 -0.17 -2.33 11.86
N VAL A 28 0.44 -3.38 12.40
CA VAL A 28 -0.25 -4.59 12.88
C VAL A 28 0.31 -5.00 14.23
N PRO A 29 -0.49 -5.61 15.12
CA PRO A 29 -0.07 -5.90 16.49
C PRO A 29 1.19 -6.76 16.66
N ILE A 30 1.54 -7.56 15.64
CA ILE A 30 2.75 -8.40 15.67
C ILE A 30 4.04 -7.60 15.43
N LEU A 31 3.94 -6.37 14.91
CA LEU A 31 5.07 -5.50 14.58
C LEU A 31 5.28 -4.45 15.65
N LYS A 32 6.55 -4.18 15.99
CA LYS A 32 6.96 -3.10 16.88
C LYS A 32 6.93 -1.74 16.20
N ASN A 33 7.22 -1.70 14.90
CA ASN A 33 7.30 -0.47 14.11
C ASN A 33 6.07 -0.25 13.22
N GLU A 34 5.93 0.99 12.74
CA GLU A 34 5.05 1.34 11.63
C GLU A 34 5.82 1.21 10.31
N TYR A 35 5.11 0.85 9.24
CA TYR A 35 5.71 0.68 7.93
C TYR A 35 4.94 1.44 6.86
N THR A 36 5.68 2.10 5.98
CA THR A 36 5.15 2.71 4.77
C THR A 36 5.61 1.91 3.57
N VAL A 37 4.65 1.44 2.77
CA VAL A 37 4.91 0.72 1.52
C VAL A 37 4.33 1.50 0.35
N ARG A 38 4.98 1.39 -0.80
CA ARG A 38 4.48 1.95 -2.06
C ARG A 38 3.81 0.86 -2.88
N LEU A 39 2.53 1.03 -3.17
CA LEU A 39 1.70 0.09 -3.92
C LEU A 39 1.35 0.67 -5.29
N LEU A 40 1.26 -0.21 -6.28
CA LEU A 40 0.81 0.13 -7.63
C LEU A 40 -0.65 -0.28 -7.84
N LEU A 41 -1.46 0.68 -8.30
CA LEU A 41 -2.78 0.46 -8.89
C LEU A 41 -2.72 0.81 -10.38
N LEU A 42 -2.77 -0.20 -11.24
CA LEU A 42 -2.69 -0.05 -12.70
C LEU A 42 -4.07 -0.18 -13.33
N PHE A 43 -4.49 0.83 -14.10
CA PHE A 43 -5.79 0.87 -14.77
C PHE A 43 -5.68 1.40 -16.19
N GLY A 44 -6.66 1.10 -17.04
CA GLY A 44 -6.76 1.66 -18.39
C GLY A 44 -7.21 3.13 -18.43
N PHE A 45 -7.48 3.74 -17.28
CA PHE A 45 -7.96 5.12 -17.12
C PHE A 45 -7.41 5.72 -15.83
N GLU A 46 -7.36 7.05 -15.77
CA GLU A 46 -7.00 7.81 -14.58
C GLU A 46 -8.16 7.81 -13.58
N ILE A 47 -7.84 7.54 -12.31
CA ILE A 47 -8.74 7.65 -11.18
C ILE A 47 -8.39 8.95 -10.47
N GLU A 48 -9.25 9.96 -10.64
CA GLU A 48 -9.06 11.28 -10.05
C GLU A 48 -9.55 11.37 -8.59
N ASP A 49 -10.52 10.53 -8.21
CA ASP A 49 -11.15 10.56 -6.88
C ASP A 49 -10.30 9.82 -5.85
N PRO A 50 -9.76 10.51 -4.82
CA PRO A 50 -8.96 9.88 -3.76
C PRO A 50 -9.74 8.83 -2.96
N GLU A 51 -11.06 8.99 -2.76
CA GLU A 51 -11.86 8.03 -2.00
C GLU A 51 -11.94 6.68 -2.72
N VAL A 52 -11.94 6.70 -4.05
CA VAL A 52 -11.88 5.48 -4.87
C VAL A 52 -10.52 4.79 -4.72
N ILE A 53 -9.43 5.55 -4.71
CA ILE A 53 -8.08 5.01 -4.46
C ILE A 53 -8.01 4.35 -3.07
N GLU A 54 -8.51 5.03 -2.03
CA GLU A 54 -8.56 4.49 -0.67
C GLU A 54 -9.36 3.18 -0.60
N TYR A 55 -10.54 3.14 -1.25
CA TYR A 55 -11.35 1.93 -1.35
C TYR A 55 -10.58 0.78 -2.01
N LEU A 56 -9.91 1.04 -3.14
CA LEU A 56 -9.17 0.02 -3.89
C LEU A 56 -7.98 -0.54 -3.10
N VAL A 57 -7.26 0.31 -2.37
CA VAL A 57 -6.20 -0.15 -1.45
C VAL A 57 -6.76 -1.11 -0.41
N ASN A 58 -7.86 -0.73 0.24
CA ASN A 58 -8.50 -1.55 1.27
C ASN A 58 -9.05 -2.87 0.71
N ALA A 59 -9.72 -2.83 -0.43
CA ALA A 59 -10.38 -3.99 -1.01
C ALA A 59 -9.40 -4.95 -1.69
N TRP A 60 -8.42 -4.43 -2.46
CA TRP A 60 -7.63 -5.25 -3.37
C TRP A 60 -6.18 -5.47 -2.90
N LYS A 61 -5.62 -4.53 -2.13
CA LYS A 61 -4.21 -4.59 -1.72
C LYS A 61 -3.98 -5.14 -0.32
N TYR A 62 -5.04 -5.44 0.42
CA TYR A 62 -4.95 -5.98 1.78
C TYR A 62 -4.04 -7.23 1.87
N ARG A 63 -4.13 -8.16 0.90
CA ARG A 63 -3.28 -9.37 0.88
C ARG A 63 -1.79 -9.04 0.75
N GLU A 64 -1.44 -8.04 -0.06
CA GLU A 64 -0.05 -7.60 -0.23
C GLU A 64 0.49 -7.00 1.08
N LEU A 65 -0.31 -6.19 1.77
CA LEU A 65 0.04 -5.64 3.08
C LEU A 65 0.25 -6.73 4.14
N VAL A 66 -0.63 -7.74 4.17
CA VAL A 66 -0.47 -8.88 5.10
C VAL A 66 0.82 -9.63 4.82
N LEU A 67 1.13 -9.94 3.56
CA LEU A 67 2.37 -10.63 3.20
C LEU A 67 3.61 -9.80 3.56
N HIS A 68 3.57 -8.49 3.30
CA HIS A 68 4.64 -7.58 3.71
C HIS A 68 4.83 -7.59 5.23
N SER A 69 3.73 -7.59 6.00
CA SER A 69 3.81 -7.63 7.46
C SER A 69 4.47 -8.88 8.03
N VAL A 70 4.28 -10.04 7.41
CA VAL A 70 4.96 -11.28 7.82
C VAL A 70 6.46 -11.16 7.61
N ARG A 71 6.90 -10.61 6.47
CA ARG A 71 8.33 -10.38 6.20
C ARG A 71 8.95 -9.40 7.20
N MET A 72 8.24 -8.32 7.50
CA MET A 72 8.73 -7.35 8.48
C MET A 72 8.84 -7.94 9.89
N TYR A 73 7.93 -8.85 10.25
CA TYR A 73 8.00 -9.53 11.55
C TYR A 73 9.28 -10.36 11.69
N ASP A 74 9.64 -11.11 10.64
CA ASP A 74 10.88 -11.88 10.64
C ASP A 74 12.11 -10.95 10.71
N MET A 75 12.11 -9.85 9.96
CA MET A 75 13.19 -8.85 10.00
C MET A 75 13.34 -8.17 11.37
N GLU A 76 12.25 -7.77 12.03
CA GLU A 76 12.30 -7.15 13.37
C GLU A 76 12.84 -8.13 14.42
N ARG A 77 12.56 -9.42 14.25
CA ARG A 77 13.07 -10.47 15.15
C ARG A 77 14.55 -10.74 14.94
N GLU A 78 15.03 -10.76 13.71
CA GLU A 78 16.45 -10.95 13.41
C GLU A 78 17.31 -9.77 13.85
N ALA A 79 16.75 -8.55 13.86
CA ALA A 79 17.43 -7.34 14.31
C ALA A 79 17.42 -7.14 15.84
N SER A 80 16.73 -8.00 16.60
CA SER A 80 16.62 -7.94 18.07
C SER A 80 17.65 -8.84 18.76
#